data_AF-A0A811GFR9-F1
#
_entry.id   AF-A0A811GFR9-F1
#
_cell.length_a   1.000
_cell.length_b   1.000
_cell.length_c   1.000
_cell.angle_alpha   90.00
_cell.angle_beta   90.00
_cell.angle_gamma   90.00
#
_symmetry.space_group_name_H-M   'P 1'
#
loop_
_entity.id
_entity.type
_entity.pdbx_description
1 polymer ?
#
loop_
_entity_poly.entity_id
_entity_poly.type
_entity_poly.pdbx_seq_one_letter_code
_entity_poly.pdbx_strand_id
1 'polypeptide(L)'
;MRKRPQQQRARLIVESILEAAQWCIAEYGVLELTTPKIAEKSGVSVGSIYQYFENKEQIVEELLLRKSEQLGLALKQIIVEQEHQSIYGVIPLSIQFGFDMLKADRGFFIEILKHWHQYSHSDASQVLEKHFFEVGMYLFNRYYQHWSFETLKNRSFVIINSTLFTMMRFVSNNDFLITEQQLKVELSNMILAYLEVNPLNKNEDKIN
;
A
#
# COMPACT_ATOMS: atom_id res chain seq x y z
N MET A 1 22.75 -16.23 -17.25
CA MET A 1 21.85 -17.17 -17.95
C MET A 1 20.84 -16.39 -18.80
N ARG A 2 20.74 -16.64 -20.12
CA ARG A 2 19.68 -16.06 -20.97
C ARG A 2 18.37 -16.84 -20.72
N LYS A 3 17.27 -16.14 -20.48
CA LYS A 3 15.94 -16.75 -20.22
C LYS A 3 15.46 -17.51 -21.48
N ARG A 4 14.93 -18.73 -21.32
CA ARG A 4 14.44 -19.55 -22.45
C ARG A 4 13.18 -18.92 -23.09
N PRO A 5 12.96 -19.01 -24.41
CA PRO A 5 11.81 -18.39 -25.10
C PRO A 5 10.45 -18.73 -24.48
N GLN A 6 10.28 -19.95 -23.97
CA GLN A 6 9.07 -20.40 -23.28
C GLN A 6 8.80 -19.64 -21.98
N GLN A 7 9.84 -19.32 -21.20
CA GLN A 7 9.70 -18.50 -19.98
C GLN A 7 9.30 -17.06 -20.31
N GLN A 8 9.77 -16.52 -21.43
CA GLN A 8 9.39 -15.17 -21.86
C GLN A 8 7.92 -15.13 -22.30
N ARG A 9 7.48 -16.09 -23.10
CA ARG A 9 6.07 -16.22 -23.51
C ARG A 9 5.13 -16.42 -22.32
N ALA A 10 5.51 -17.28 -21.37
CA ALA A 10 4.73 -17.49 -20.15
C ALA A 10 4.56 -16.20 -19.34
N ARG A 11 5.63 -15.40 -19.19
CA ARG A 11 5.52 -14.09 -18.52
C ARG A 11 4.58 -13.14 -19.25
N LEU A 12 4.70 -13.01 -20.57
CA LEU A 12 3.83 -12.13 -21.35
C LEU A 12 2.34 -12.51 -21.22
N ILE A 13 2.04 -13.81 -21.16
CA ILE A 13 0.66 -14.29 -20.92
C ILE A 13 0.20 -13.89 -19.52
N VAL A 14 1.01 -14.14 -18.49
CA VAL A 14 0.68 -13.77 -17.11
C VAL A 14 0.47 -12.26 -16.99
N GLU A 15 1.34 -11.42 -17.55
CA GLU A 15 1.14 -9.97 -17.56
C GLU A 15 -0.18 -9.58 -18.24
N SER A 16 -0.49 -10.14 -19.41
CA SER A 16 -1.75 -9.86 -20.11
C SER A 16 -2.98 -10.24 -19.28
N ILE A 17 -2.93 -11.38 -18.57
CA ILE A 17 -4.01 -11.81 -17.67
C ILE A 17 -4.17 -10.82 -16.50
N LEU A 18 -3.06 -10.41 -15.87
CA LEU A 18 -3.09 -9.50 -14.73
C LEU A 18 -3.52 -8.08 -15.12
N GLU A 19 -3.07 -7.57 -16.27
CA GLU A 19 -3.51 -6.28 -16.82
C GLU A 19 -5.01 -6.30 -17.15
N ALA A 20 -5.50 -7.39 -17.76
CA ALA A 20 -6.92 -7.58 -18.03
C ALA A 20 -7.74 -7.68 -16.74
N ALA A 21 -7.26 -8.39 -15.73
CA ALA A 21 -7.91 -8.49 -14.44
C ALA A 21 -7.99 -7.11 -13.75
N GLN A 22 -6.91 -6.33 -13.74
CA GLN A 22 -6.93 -4.97 -13.22
C GLN A 22 -8.00 -4.12 -13.93
N TRP A 23 -8.07 -4.19 -15.26
CA TRP A 23 -9.08 -3.44 -16.01
C TRP A 23 -10.51 -3.89 -15.68
N CYS A 24 -10.75 -5.21 -15.62
CA CYS A 24 -12.06 -5.74 -15.28
C CYS A 24 -12.50 -5.38 -13.86
N ILE A 25 -11.59 -5.37 -12.89
CA ILE A 25 -11.88 -4.96 -11.50
C ILE A 25 -12.22 -3.47 -11.45
N ALA A 26 -11.44 -2.63 -12.13
CA ALA A 26 -11.69 -1.20 -12.21
C ALA A 26 -13.05 -0.87 -12.85
N GLU A 27 -13.43 -1.59 -13.91
CA GLU A 27 -14.65 -1.33 -14.67
C GLU A 27 -15.91 -1.93 -14.00
N TYR A 28 -15.83 -3.18 -13.55
CA TYR A 28 -17.00 -3.96 -13.14
C TYR A 28 -17.08 -4.22 -11.63
N GLY A 29 -16.00 -3.96 -10.90
CA GLY A 29 -15.87 -4.33 -9.51
C GLY A 29 -15.26 -5.72 -9.31
N VAL A 30 -14.68 -5.95 -8.12
CA VAL A 30 -13.96 -7.21 -7.83
C VAL A 30 -14.91 -8.41 -7.67
N LEU A 31 -16.11 -8.19 -7.15
CA LEU A 31 -17.11 -9.24 -6.98
C LEU A 31 -17.61 -9.80 -8.33
N GLU A 32 -17.70 -8.92 -9.33
CA GLU A 32 -18.16 -9.24 -10.69
C GLU A 32 -17.07 -9.80 -11.61
N LEU A 33 -15.84 -9.96 -11.09
CA LEU A 33 -14.73 -10.53 -11.84
C LEU A 33 -14.99 -11.99 -12.16
N THR A 34 -14.75 -12.40 -13.41
CA THR A 34 -14.86 -13.80 -13.85
C THR A 34 -13.76 -14.15 -14.84
N THR A 35 -13.34 -15.43 -14.89
CA THR A 35 -12.31 -15.89 -15.84
C THR A 35 -12.69 -15.68 -17.31
N PRO A 36 -13.97 -15.80 -17.74
CA PRO A 36 -14.36 -15.42 -19.10
C PRO A 36 -14.15 -13.93 -19.41
N LYS A 37 -14.52 -13.02 -18.52
CA LYS A 37 -14.30 -11.57 -18.72
C LYS A 37 -12.81 -11.25 -18.84
N ILE A 38 -11.96 -11.90 -18.03
CA ILE A 38 -10.51 -11.75 -18.10
C ILE A 38 -9.97 -12.28 -19.43
N ALA A 39 -10.43 -13.46 -19.87
CA ALA A 39 -10.02 -14.07 -21.13
C ALA A 39 -10.36 -13.17 -22.34
N GLU A 40 -11.59 -12.66 -22.38
CA GLU A 40 -12.03 -11.71 -23.41
C GLU A 40 -11.14 -10.47 -23.44
N LYS A 41 -10.84 -9.89 -22.28
CA LYS A 41 -10.05 -8.66 -22.20
C LYS A 41 -8.56 -8.85 -22.50
N SER A 42 -7.97 -9.97 -22.09
CA SER A 42 -6.55 -10.30 -22.30
C SER A 42 -6.24 -10.87 -23.68
N GLY A 43 -7.27 -11.29 -24.42
CA GLY A 43 -7.13 -12.00 -25.69
C GLY A 43 -6.57 -13.42 -25.55
N VAL A 44 -6.48 -13.96 -24.33
CA VAL A 44 -6.09 -15.35 -24.08
C VAL A 44 -7.32 -16.23 -23.90
N SER A 45 -7.21 -17.54 -24.19
CA SER A 45 -8.33 -18.45 -23.94
C SER A 45 -8.51 -18.71 -22.44
N VAL A 46 -9.74 -18.99 -22.01
CA VAL A 46 -10.03 -19.40 -20.62
C VAL A 46 -9.18 -20.61 -20.21
N GLY A 47 -9.01 -21.58 -21.12
CA GLY A 47 -8.12 -22.73 -20.88
C GLY A 47 -6.65 -22.35 -20.70
N SER A 48 -6.18 -21.26 -21.33
CA SER A 48 -4.82 -20.74 -21.09
C SER A 48 -4.71 -20.11 -19.70
N ILE A 49 -5.75 -19.40 -19.23
CA ILE A 49 -5.77 -18.85 -17.86
C ILE A 49 -5.61 -19.97 -16.84
N TYR A 50 -6.38 -21.06 -16.99
CA TYR A 50 -6.31 -22.21 -16.08
C TYR A 50 -4.97 -22.97 -16.10
N GLN A 51 -4.10 -22.72 -17.07
CA GLN A 51 -2.72 -23.23 -17.05
C GLN A 51 -1.80 -22.45 -16.10
N TYR A 52 -2.17 -21.20 -15.74
CA TYR A 52 -1.36 -20.32 -14.89
C TYR A 52 -2.03 -20.03 -13.54
N PHE A 53 -3.36 -20.05 -13.48
CA PHE A 53 -4.14 -19.71 -12.29
C PHE A 53 -5.30 -20.69 -12.11
N GLU A 54 -5.44 -21.24 -10.91
CA GLU A 54 -6.48 -22.23 -10.58
C GLU A 54 -7.88 -21.60 -10.57
N ASN A 55 -7.99 -20.34 -10.18
CA ASN A 55 -9.24 -19.61 -10.05
C ASN A 55 -9.00 -18.09 -10.16
N LYS A 56 -10.08 -17.30 -10.08
CA LYS A 56 -9.98 -15.83 -10.18
C LYS A 56 -9.35 -15.21 -8.93
N GLU A 57 -9.51 -15.84 -7.78
CA GLU A 57 -8.99 -15.36 -6.49
C GLU A 57 -7.46 -15.34 -6.54
N GLN A 58 -6.82 -16.38 -7.08
CA GLN A 58 -5.37 -16.42 -7.26
C GLN A 58 -4.86 -15.32 -8.21
N ILE A 59 -5.65 -14.94 -9.22
CA ILE A 59 -5.31 -13.81 -10.11
C ILE A 59 -5.33 -12.50 -9.33
N VAL A 60 -6.35 -12.30 -8.49
CA VAL A 60 -6.48 -11.09 -7.65
C VAL A 60 -5.36 -11.03 -6.61
N GLU A 61 -5.04 -12.14 -5.95
CA GLU A 61 -3.97 -12.22 -4.96
C GLU A 61 -2.60 -11.91 -5.58
N GLU A 62 -2.27 -12.52 -6.73
CA GLU A 62 -1.02 -12.25 -7.45
C GLU A 62 -0.94 -10.78 -7.90
N LEU A 63 -2.04 -10.23 -8.43
CA LEU A 63 -2.12 -8.82 -8.84
C LEU A 63 -1.92 -7.88 -7.65
N LEU A 64 -2.59 -8.16 -6.53
CA LEU A 64 -2.51 -7.35 -5.31
C LEU A 64 -1.10 -7.41 -4.71
N LEU A 65 -0.49 -8.60 -4.66
CA LEU A 65 0.88 -8.80 -4.17
C LEU A 65 1.88 -7.97 -4.97
N ARG A 66 1.83 -8.03 -6.30
CA ARG A 66 2.72 -7.25 -7.16
C ARG A 66 2.54 -5.75 -6.97
N LYS A 67 1.30 -5.30 -6.85
CA LYS A 67 1.00 -3.88 -6.62
C LYS A 67 1.47 -3.42 -5.23
N SER A 68 1.33 -4.24 -4.20
CA SER A 68 1.87 -3.96 -2.85
C SER A 68 3.39 -3.83 -2.85
N GLU A 69 4.10 -4.75 -3.51
CA GLU A 69 5.57 -4.67 -3.68
C GLU A 69 5.98 -3.39 -4.42
N GLN A 70 5.32 -3.08 -5.53
CA GLN A 70 5.59 -1.87 -6.32
C GLN A 70 5.34 -0.60 -5.50
N LEU A 71 4.23 -0.54 -4.76
CA LEU A 71 3.91 0.59 -3.87
C LEU A 71 4.98 0.77 -2.80
N GLY A 72 5.34 -0.32 -2.13
CA GLY A 72 6.32 -0.30 -1.05
C GLY A 72 7.71 0.12 -1.52
N LEU A 73 8.12 -0.29 -2.71
CA LEU A 73 9.39 0.13 -3.33
C LEU A 73 9.35 1.60 -3.77
N ALA A 74 8.25 2.04 -4.38
CA ALA A 74 8.09 3.43 -4.81
C ALA A 74 8.12 4.40 -3.61
N LEU A 75 7.48 4.04 -2.49
CA LEU A 75 7.57 4.84 -1.27
C LEU A 75 9.01 4.92 -0.76
N LYS A 76 9.72 3.78 -0.67
CA LYS A 76 11.14 3.76 -0.24
C LYS A 76 11.99 4.69 -1.10
N GLN A 77 11.80 4.65 -2.41
CA GLN A 77 12.54 5.49 -3.35
C GLN A 77 12.31 6.98 -3.07
N ILE A 78 11.06 7.41 -2.90
CA ILE A 78 10.75 8.83 -2.60
C ILE A 78 11.42 9.28 -1.30
N ILE A 79 11.38 8.46 -0.24
CA ILE A 79 11.97 8.82 1.05
C ILE A 79 13.50 8.90 1.02
N VAL A 80 14.13 8.08 0.17
CA VAL A 80 15.57 8.12 -0.09
C VAL A 80 15.92 9.37 -0.91
N GLU A 81 15.16 9.70 -1.95
CA GLU A 81 15.40 10.88 -2.79
C GLU A 81 15.25 12.20 -2.01
N GLN A 82 14.39 12.23 -1.00
CA GLN A 82 14.18 13.39 -0.12
C GLN A 82 15.15 13.44 1.09
N GLU A 83 16.35 12.89 0.99
CA GLU A 83 17.31 12.76 2.11
C GLU A 83 17.59 14.08 2.85
N HIS A 84 17.59 15.21 2.13
CA HIS A 84 17.96 16.52 2.65
C HIS A 84 16.76 17.36 3.14
N GLN A 85 15.54 16.87 2.99
CA GLN A 85 14.36 17.60 3.45
C GLN A 85 14.19 17.51 4.97
N SER A 86 13.47 18.47 5.55
CA SER A 86 13.03 18.36 6.94
C SER A 86 11.85 17.38 7.05
N ILE A 87 11.63 16.82 8.24
CA ILE A 87 10.47 15.96 8.51
C ILE A 87 9.14 16.66 8.20
N TYR A 88 9.08 17.99 8.39
CA TYR A 88 7.94 18.84 8.05
C TYR A 88 7.62 18.87 6.55
N GLY A 89 8.60 18.64 5.68
CA GLY A 89 8.40 18.50 4.24
C GLY A 89 8.07 17.07 3.82
N VAL A 90 8.77 16.09 4.41
CA VAL A 90 8.64 14.68 4.01
C VAL A 90 7.29 14.08 4.38
N ILE A 91 6.72 14.44 5.54
CA ILE A 91 5.44 13.87 6.00
C ILE A 91 4.28 14.22 5.04
N PRO A 92 4.03 15.50 4.70
CA PRO A 92 2.99 15.85 3.72
C PRO A 92 3.19 15.20 2.36
N LEU A 93 4.43 15.12 1.88
CA LEU A 93 4.75 14.47 0.60
C LEU A 93 4.44 12.97 0.63
N SER A 94 4.71 12.30 1.75
CA SER A 94 4.43 10.88 1.92
C SER A 94 2.92 10.59 1.90
N ILE A 95 2.13 11.44 2.57
CA ILE A 95 0.66 11.31 2.58
C ILE A 95 0.10 11.61 1.19
N GLN A 96 0.59 12.67 0.53
CA GLN A 96 0.22 13.01 -0.84
C GLN A 96 0.48 11.83 -1.79
N PHE A 97 1.68 11.26 -1.74
CA PHE A 97 2.03 10.07 -2.51
C PHE A 97 1.08 8.90 -2.26
N GLY A 98 0.73 8.63 -1.00
CA GLY A 98 -0.23 7.58 -0.68
C GLY A 98 -1.60 7.80 -1.34
N PHE A 99 -2.13 9.03 -1.33
CA PHE A 99 -3.39 9.35 -2.02
C PHE A 99 -3.28 9.23 -3.54
N ASP A 100 -2.18 9.71 -4.13
CA ASP A 100 -1.97 9.61 -5.57
C ASP A 100 -1.91 8.14 -6.00
N MET A 101 -1.24 7.29 -5.23
CA MET A 101 -1.16 5.85 -5.50
C MET A 101 -2.52 5.14 -5.38
N LEU A 102 -3.32 5.48 -4.38
CA LEU A 102 -4.68 4.92 -4.23
C LEU A 102 -5.60 5.28 -5.41
N LYS A 103 -5.32 6.38 -6.12
CA LYS A 103 -6.10 6.86 -7.27
C LYS A 103 -5.50 6.48 -8.63
N ALA A 104 -4.20 6.24 -8.71
CA ALA A 104 -3.47 6.10 -9.97
C ALA A 104 -3.78 4.80 -10.74
N ASP A 105 -4.29 3.77 -10.07
CA ASP A 105 -4.36 2.42 -10.62
C ASP A 105 -5.67 2.09 -11.35
N ARG A 106 -6.35 3.12 -11.87
CA ARG A 106 -7.68 3.06 -12.50
C ARG A 106 -8.81 2.71 -11.51
N GLY A 107 -8.60 2.91 -10.22
CA GLY A 107 -9.59 2.61 -9.19
C GLY A 107 -9.57 1.14 -8.73
N PHE A 108 -8.53 0.38 -9.10
CA PHE A 108 -8.35 -0.98 -8.59
C PHE A 108 -8.22 -0.98 -7.06
N PHE A 109 -7.35 -0.14 -6.49
CA PHE A 109 -7.16 -0.06 -5.05
C PHE A 109 -8.43 0.40 -4.36
N ILE A 110 -9.12 1.40 -4.92
CA ILE A 110 -10.41 1.87 -4.41
C ILE A 110 -11.39 0.71 -4.31
N GLU A 111 -11.49 -0.10 -5.37
CA GLU A 111 -12.40 -1.24 -5.40
C GLU A 111 -11.99 -2.34 -4.41
N ILE A 112 -10.71 -2.69 -4.34
CA ILE A 112 -10.20 -3.66 -3.36
C ILE A 112 -10.46 -3.19 -1.92
N LEU A 113 -10.28 -1.90 -1.64
CA LEU A 113 -10.46 -1.31 -0.32
C LEU A 113 -11.92 -1.27 0.15
N LYS A 114 -12.90 -1.25 -0.77
CA LYS A 114 -14.32 -1.46 -0.40
C LYS A 114 -14.55 -2.85 0.22
N HIS A 115 -13.71 -3.81 -0.13
CA HIS A 115 -13.73 -5.18 0.37
C HIS A 115 -12.55 -5.50 1.29
N TRP A 116 -12.00 -4.49 1.97
CA TRP A 116 -10.79 -4.59 2.80
C TRP A 116 -10.76 -5.82 3.72
N HIS A 117 -11.88 -6.15 4.38
CA HIS A 117 -11.96 -7.30 5.30
C HIS A 117 -11.58 -8.64 4.66
N GLN A 118 -11.80 -8.80 3.36
CA GLN A 118 -11.42 -10.02 2.63
C GLN A 118 -9.91 -10.10 2.39
N TYR A 119 -9.24 -8.95 2.21
CA TYR A 119 -7.84 -8.89 1.80
C TYR A 119 -6.89 -8.50 2.94
N SER A 120 -7.40 -8.12 4.11
CA SER A 120 -6.60 -7.61 5.24
C SER A 120 -5.67 -8.63 5.89
N HIS A 121 -5.81 -9.92 5.57
CA HIS A 121 -4.95 -11.01 6.05
C HIS A 121 -4.12 -11.63 4.91
N SER A 122 -4.15 -11.05 3.71
CA SER A 122 -3.41 -11.56 2.55
C SER A 122 -1.91 -11.31 2.67
N ASP A 123 -1.10 -12.09 1.95
CA ASP A 123 0.35 -11.85 1.83
C ASP A 123 0.65 -10.43 1.32
N ALA A 124 -0.18 -9.92 0.41
CA ALA A 124 -0.05 -8.57 -0.11
C ALA A 124 -0.21 -7.49 0.97
N SER A 125 -1.08 -7.71 1.97
CA SER A 125 -1.23 -6.79 3.11
C SER A 125 0.00 -6.82 4.02
N GLN A 126 0.56 -8.01 4.28
CA GLN A 126 1.75 -8.19 5.10
C GLN A 126 2.99 -7.57 4.45
N VAL A 127 3.14 -7.76 3.13
CA VAL A 127 4.18 -7.09 2.33
C VAL A 127 4.07 -5.59 2.48
N LEU A 128 2.86 -5.05 2.30
CA LEU A 128 2.65 -3.62 2.36
C LEU A 128 2.94 -3.03 3.75
N GLU A 129 2.46 -3.70 4.80
CA GLU A 129 2.75 -3.35 6.19
C GLU A 129 4.26 -3.36 6.46
N LYS A 130 4.98 -4.38 5.99
CA LYS A 130 6.43 -4.48 6.13
C LYS A 130 7.13 -3.30 5.45
N HIS A 131 6.77 -2.98 4.20
CA HIS A 131 7.38 -1.83 3.50
C HIS A 131 7.14 -0.51 4.22
N PHE A 132 5.90 -0.25 4.64
CA PHE A 132 5.58 0.96 5.40
C PHE A 132 6.31 1.02 6.73
N PHE A 133 6.40 -0.11 7.44
CA PHE A 133 7.09 -0.19 8.71
C PHE A 133 8.60 0.07 8.54
N GLU A 134 9.25 -0.53 7.55
CA GLU A 134 10.66 -0.28 7.23
C GLU A 134 10.91 1.19 6.87
N VAL A 135 10.01 1.81 6.10
CA VAL A 135 10.08 3.24 5.76
C VAL A 135 9.93 4.11 7.01
N GLY A 136 8.94 3.83 7.87
CA GLY A 136 8.73 4.59 9.11
C GLY A 136 9.95 4.50 10.03
N MET A 137 10.48 3.30 10.22
CA MET A 137 11.70 3.08 11.00
C MET A 137 12.89 3.86 10.44
N TYR A 138 13.11 3.79 9.14
CA TYR A 138 14.20 4.49 8.47
C TYR A 138 14.04 6.02 8.59
N LEU A 139 12.85 6.53 8.29
CA LEU A 139 12.54 7.96 8.32
C LEU A 139 12.68 8.53 9.73
N PHE A 140 12.05 7.91 10.74
CA PHE A 140 12.10 8.45 12.10
C PHE A 140 13.46 8.29 12.73
N ASN A 141 14.20 7.20 12.44
CA ASN A 141 15.58 7.06 12.91
C ASN A 141 16.48 8.17 12.34
N ARG A 142 16.22 8.64 11.11
CA ARG A 142 16.98 9.75 10.49
C ARG A 142 16.87 11.05 11.32
N TYR A 143 15.68 11.41 11.79
CA TYR A 143 15.44 12.67 12.51
C TYR A 143 15.49 12.55 14.04
N TYR A 144 15.21 11.37 14.59
CA TYR A 144 15.12 11.10 16.04
C TYR A 144 16.13 10.04 16.46
N GLN A 145 17.42 10.25 16.13
CA GLN A 145 18.51 9.30 16.42
C GLN A 145 18.69 8.96 17.91
N HIS A 146 18.16 9.79 18.81
CA HIS A 146 18.21 9.59 20.26
C HIS A 146 17.12 8.64 20.77
N TRP A 147 16.12 8.30 19.96
CA TRP A 147 15.07 7.36 20.36
C TRP A 147 15.56 5.92 20.36
N SER A 148 15.04 5.14 21.32
CA SER A 148 15.26 3.70 21.35
C SER A 148 14.55 3.01 20.18
N PHE A 149 15.03 1.83 19.81
CA PHE A 149 14.36 0.98 18.82
C PHE A 149 12.90 0.69 19.19
N GLU A 150 12.58 0.45 20.46
CA GLU A 150 11.21 0.22 20.93
C GLU A 150 10.32 1.46 20.67
N THR A 151 10.86 2.66 20.92
CA THR A 151 10.15 3.92 20.66
C THR A 151 9.88 4.11 19.17
N LEU A 152 10.92 3.96 18.33
CA LEU A 152 10.78 4.07 16.88
C LEU A 152 9.75 3.09 16.32
N LYS A 153 9.80 1.83 16.78
CA LYS A 153 8.84 0.78 16.40
C LYS A 153 7.42 1.18 16.77
N ASN A 154 7.19 1.57 18.03
CA ASN A 154 5.84 1.87 18.51
C ASN A 154 5.27 3.12 17.82
N ARG A 155 6.08 4.17 17.63
CA ARG A 155 5.68 5.38 16.89
C ARG A 155 5.35 5.06 15.44
N SER A 156 6.19 4.29 14.76
CA SER A 156 5.95 3.84 13.39
C SER A 156 4.64 3.08 13.28
N PHE A 157 4.42 2.11 14.15
CA PHE A 157 3.19 1.32 14.16
C PHE A 157 1.93 2.20 14.29
N VAL A 158 1.90 3.12 15.26
CA VAL A 158 0.74 4.01 15.48
C VAL A 158 0.52 4.95 14.30
N ILE A 159 1.57 5.59 13.80
CA ILE A 159 1.49 6.52 12.67
C ILE A 159 1.00 5.82 11.41
N ILE A 160 1.58 4.66 11.07
CA ILE A 160 1.24 3.91 9.86
C ILE A 160 -0.22 3.46 9.92
N ASN A 161 -0.64 2.82 11.01
CA ASN A 161 -2.02 2.33 11.13
C ASN A 161 -3.03 3.48 11.11
N SER A 162 -2.82 4.52 11.92
CA SER A 162 -3.74 5.67 11.95
C SER A 162 -3.85 6.36 10.59
N THR A 163 -2.74 6.53 9.89
CA THR A 163 -2.71 7.16 8.56
C THR A 163 -3.38 6.29 7.51
N LEU A 164 -2.99 5.02 7.38
CA LEU A 164 -3.54 4.10 6.38
C LEU A 164 -5.04 3.88 6.57
N PHE A 165 -5.50 3.57 7.78
CA PHE A 165 -6.93 3.35 8.02
C PHE A 165 -7.76 4.60 7.77
N THR A 166 -7.24 5.77 8.10
CA THR A 166 -7.95 7.03 7.83
C THR A 166 -8.02 7.31 6.32
N MET A 167 -6.92 7.10 5.58
CA MET A 167 -6.90 7.24 4.12
C MET A 167 -7.81 6.22 3.43
N MET A 168 -7.73 4.95 3.82
CA MET A 168 -8.59 3.88 3.28
C MET A 168 -10.07 4.19 3.54
N ARG A 169 -10.42 4.58 4.76
CA ARG A 169 -11.81 4.95 5.11
C ARG A 169 -12.32 6.11 4.26
N PHE A 170 -11.49 7.15 4.07
CA PHE A 170 -11.81 8.31 3.25
C PHE A 170 -12.12 7.89 1.81
N VAL A 171 -11.19 7.18 1.17
CA VAL A 171 -11.30 6.78 -0.24
C VAL A 171 -12.45 5.77 -0.47
N SER A 172 -12.74 4.89 0.49
CA SER A 172 -13.77 3.86 0.32
C SER A 172 -15.20 4.35 0.53
N ASN A 173 -15.45 5.34 1.39
CA ASN A 173 -16.80 5.53 1.96
C ASN A 173 -17.32 6.99 2.13
N ASN A 174 -16.66 8.03 1.59
CA ASN A 174 -17.15 9.41 1.35
C ASN A 174 -16.21 10.52 1.83
N ASP A 175 -16.20 11.60 1.05
CA ASP A 175 -15.55 12.90 1.26
C ASP A 175 -16.44 13.93 2.00
N PHE A 176 -17.58 13.52 2.57
CA PHE A 176 -18.62 14.48 3.00
C PHE A 176 -18.22 15.36 4.20
N LEU A 177 -17.40 14.84 5.12
CA LEU A 177 -17.06 15.54 6.37
C LEU A 177 -15.82 16.43 6.26
N ILE A 178 -14.91 16.09 5.35
CA ILE A 178 -13.61 16.76 5.20
C ILE A 178 -13.16 16.57 3.75
N THR A 179 -12.53 17.57 3.16
CA THR A 179 -11.91 17.42 1.84
C THR A 179 -10.60 16.66 1.95
N GLU A 180 -10.13 16.06 0.85
CA GLU A 180 -8.83 15.38 0.82
C GLU A 180 -7.68 16.31 1.24
N GLN A 181 -7.71 17.57 0.78
CA GLN A 181 -6.66 18.53 1.10
C GLN A 181 -6.64 18.84 2.60
N GLN A 182 -7.82 19.01 3.22
CA GLN A 182 -7.91 19.20 4.66
C GLN A 182 -7.44 17.95 5.41
N LEU A 183 -7.83 16.75 4.96
CA LEU A 183 -7.39 15.51 5.59
C LEU A 183 -5.87 15.31 5.54
N LYS A 184 -5.24 15.64 4.41
CA LYS A 184 -3.77 15.63 4.26
C LYS A 184 -3.09 16.56 5.28
N VAL A 185 -3.64 17.75 5.47
CA VAL A 185 -3.15 18.72 6.46
C VAL A 185 -3.34 18.20 7.88
N GLU A 186 -4.53 17.72 8.23
CA GLU A 186 -4.83 17.20 9.58
C GLU A 186 -3.97 15.97 9.93
N LEU A 187 -3.79 15.02 9.01
CA LEU A 187 -2.90 13.88 9.21
C LEU A 187 -1.45 14.32 9.40
N SER A 188 -0.98 15.28 8.60
CA SER A 188 0.38 15.82 8.73
C SER A 188 0.58 16.45 10.11
N ASN A 189 -0.36 17.30 10.54
CA ASN A 189 -0.31 17.96 11.85
C ASN A 189 -0.32 16.93 12.98
N MET A 190 -1.22 15.94 12.92
CA MET A 190 -1.31 14.87 13.91
C MET A 190 0.00 14.10 14.03
N ILE A 191 0.62 13.71 12.91
CA ILE A 191 1.87 12.94 12.89
C ILE A 191 3.01 13.78 13.47
N LEU A 192 3.18 15.01 12.99
CA LEU A 192 4.25 15.90 13.45
C LEU A 192 4.13 16.19 14.94
N ALA A 193 2.93 16.53 15.41
CA ALA A 193 2.67 16.74 16.84
C ALA A 193 2.94 15.46 17.65
N TYR A 194 2.50 14.29 17.17
CA TYR A 194 2.73 13.03 17.86
C TYR A 194 4.22 12.66 17.96
N LEU A 195 5.02 13.02 16.96
CA LEU A 195 6.48 12.82 16.98
C LEU A 195 7.22 13.78 17.93
N GLU A 196 6.66 14.94 18.23
CA GLU A 196 7.24 15.91 19.19
C GLU A 196 6.96 15.53 20.66
N VAL A 197 5.93 14.70 20.92
CA VAL A 197 5.62 14.25 22.29
C VAL A 197 6.73 13.34 22.82
N ASN A 198 7.33 13.70 23.95
CA ASN A 198 8.30 12.84 24.63
C ASN A 198 7.64 11.50 25.02
N PRO A 199 8.29 10.35 24.72
CA PRO A 199 7.82 9.06 25.21
C PRO A 199 7.71 9.08 26.73
N LEU A 200 6.62 8.58 27.31
CA LEU A 200 6.48 8.44 28.75
C LEU A 200 7.64 7.56 29.26
N ASN A 201 8.54 8.15 30.05
CA ASN A 201 9.71 7.47 30.60
C ASN A 201 9.26 6.27 31.46
N LYS A 202 9.81 5.07 31.22
CA LYS A 202 9.68 3.88 32.08
C LYS A 202 10.41 4.02 33.45
N ASN A 203 10.69 5.23 33.94
CA ASN A 203 11.57 5.48 35.09
C ASN A 203 10.92 6.30 36.23
N GLU A 204 9.61 6.23 36.43
CA GLU A 204 8.98 6.81 37.64
C GLU A 204 8.44 5.76 38.64
N ASP A 205 8.53 4.44 38.36
CA ASP A 205 8.07 3.39 39.29
C ASP A 205 9.21 2.69 40.07
N LYS A 206 10.35 3.37 40.25
CA LYS A 206 11.35 2.99 41.26
C LYS A 206 11.75 4.20 42.06
N ILE A 207 10.89 4.62 42.99
CA ILE A 207 11.16 5.09 44.35
C ILE A 207 9.80 5.51 44.91
N ASN A 208 9.20 4.63 45.70
CA ASN A 208 8.59 4.92 46.99
C ASN A 208 8.26 3.60 47.68
#